data_AF-A0A817X2X2-F1
#
_entry.id   AF-A0A817X2X2-F1
#
_cell.length_a   1.000
_cell.length_b   1.000
_cell.length_c   1.000
_cell.angle_alpha   90.00
_cell.angle_beta   90.00
_cell.angle_gamma   90.00
#
_symmetry.space_group_name_H-M   'P 1'
#
loop_
_entity.id
_entity.type
_entity.pdbx_description
1 polymer ?
#
loop_
_entity_poly.entity_id
_entity_poly.type
_entity_poly.pdbx_seq_one_letter_code
_entity_poly.pdbx_strand_id
1 'polypeptide(L)'
;MRSFDLSSNRSFTSEKYVIHGTSITFETLKRKNITGEHLYLLSAPVDVVERYQEFLENSQSPLSIHTFNNCSEPWFGEYCQYSFSMSCTFNEIVSTYFTHLTFEINDSVYNGACYIFMKCNRGPSPSCLDWREVCDRKIDCLNDGRDEIDCDQLDMNECKDDEFRCSNGFCIPKELFNDDSLNPDCIDSSDEKYDETEDYLSVRQNCFKDPTFRCEEPKCRNERMLSCGNGQCSMLFCRQDRDSILKDAKLSRNENLHISFECWEILICYTVTDITLDYFLENAECVDDNEKENRFREKCPFLFFFTIQPIVLNHVHFVYANNLTNRFKQDIFVPHYICYDQE
;
A
#
# COMPACT_ATOMS: atom_id res chain seq x y z
N MET A 1 11.28 -13.08 20.48
CA MET A 1 11.46 -13.22 19.02
C MET A 1 10.39 -14.16 18.46
N ARG A 2 9.17 -13.64 18.27
CA ARG A 2 8.59 -13.58 16.93
C ARG A 2 8.98 -12.20 16.45
N SER A 3 9.83 -12.19 15.45
CA SER A 3 10.37 -10.98 14.85
C SER A 3 9.20 -10.13 14.34
N PHE A 4 9.37 -8.82 14.22
CA PHE A 4 8.72 -8.12 13.11
C PHE A 4 9.29 -8.75 11.83
N ASP A 5 8.74 -9.91 11.47
CA ASP A 5 9.12 -10.65 10.28
C ASP A 5 8.45 -9.94 9.11
N LEU A 6 9.24 -9.09 8.44
CA LEU A 6 8.95 -8.51 7.13
C LEU A 6 8.88 -9.58 6.01
N SER A 7 8.64 -10.85 6.34
CA SER A 7 8.79 -12.00 5.44
C SER A 7 7.56 -12.91 5.39
N SER A 8 6.39 -12.45 5.86
CA SER A 8 5.16 -13.24 5.68
C SER A 8 4.14 -12.51 4.80
N ASN A 9 4.22 -12.82 3.50
CA ASN A 9 3.05 -12.88 2.62
C ASN A 9 1.95 -13.67 3.36
N ARG A 10 1.01 -12.96 3.99
CA ARG A 10 -0.10 -13.59 4.71
C ARG A 10 -1.38 -13.32 3.94
N SER A 11 -1.75 -14.30 3.13
CA SER A 11 -3.15 -14.53 2.80
C SER A 11 -3.97 -14.55 4.08
N PHE A 12 -5.16 -13.94 4.03
CA PHE A 12 -6.23 -14.11 5.02
C PHE A 12 -6.64 -15.60 5.10
N THR A 13 -5.80 -16.41 5.70
CA THR A 13 -6.07 -17.78 6.09
C THR A 13 -5.87 -17.85 7.59
N SER A 14 -6.91 -18.32 8.28
CA SER A 14 -7.04 -18.39 9.73
C SER A 14 -5.83 -19.06 10.42
N GLU A 15 -4.77 -18.31 10.67
CA GLU A 15 -3.76 -18.72 11.63
C GLU A 15 -4.33 -18.52 13.03
N LYS A 16 -4.35 -19.59 13.82
CA LYS A 16 -4.71 -19.55 15.24
C LYS A 16 -3.69 -18.67 15.96
N TYR A 17 -4.05 -17.42 16.23
CA TYR A 17 -3.25 -16.55 17.09
C TYR A 17 -3.12 -17.18 18.48
N VAL A 18 -1.89 -17.24 19.00
CA VAL A 18 -1.67 -17.55 20.41
C VAL A 18 -1.99 -16.27 21.17
N ILE A 19 -3.15 -16.25 21.83
CA ILE A 19 -3.59 -15.08 22.59
C ILE A 19 -2.82 -15.06 23.91
N HIS A 20 -1.92 -14.10 24.06
CA HIS A 20 -1.19 -13.84 25.31
C HIS A 20 -2.03 -12.97 26.26
N GLY A 21 -3.15 -13.54 26.72
CA GLY A 21 -4.12 -12.82 27.53
C GLY A 21 -5.42 -13.57 27.73
N THR A 22 -6.46 -12.85 28.12
CA THR A 22 -7.82 -13.39 28.27
C THR A 22 -8.79 -12.70 27.31
N SER A 23 -9.54 -13.49 26.55
CA SER A 23 -10.55 -12.97 25.63
C SER A 23 -11.89 -12.82 26.34
N ILE A 24 -12.52 -11.66 26.22
CA ILE A 24 -13.77 -11.31 26.90
C ILE A 24 -14.74 -10.73 25.87
N THR A 25 -15.96 -11.26 25.81
CA THR A 25 -16.98 -10.76 24.88
C THR A 25 -17.54 -9.41 25.30
N PHE A 26 -17.99 -8.61 24.33
CA PHE A 26 -18.65 -7.32 24.57
C PHE A 26 -19.88 -7.46 25.49
N GLU A 27 -20.67 -8.51 25.31
CA GLU A 27 -21.78 -8.82 26.22
C GLU A 27 -21.32 -9.01 27.67
N THR A 28 -20.18 -9.69 27.88
CA THR A 28 -19.63 -9.91 29.23
C THR A 28 -19.11 -8.61 29.84
N LEU A 29 -18.48 -7.75 29.04
CA LEU A 29 -18.02 -6.43 29.48
C LEU A 29 -19.19 -5.54 29.88
N LYS A 30 -20.26 -5.53 29.09
CA LYS A 30 -21.49 -4.78 29.37
C LYS A 30 -22.15 -5.23 30.66
N ARG A 31 -22.24 -6.55 30.90
CA ARG A 31 -22.77 -7.11 32.16
C ARG A 31 -21.93 -6.75 33.38
N LYS A 32 -20.65 -6.42 33.19
CA LYS A 32 -19.73 -5.92 34.23
C LYS A 32 -19.73 -4.39 34.34
N ASN A 33 -20.59 -3.67 33.62
CA ASN A 33 -20.65 -2.21 33.57
C ASN A 33 -19.31 -1.55 33.16
N ILE A 34 -18.54 -2.21 32.30
CA ILE A 34 -17.32 -1.63 31.72
C ILE A 34 -17.71 -0.66 30.61
N THR A 35 -17.15 0.54 30.60
CA THR A 35 -17.36 1.56 29.55
C THR A 35 -16.25 1.53 28.50
N GLY A 36 -16.42 2.22 27.36
CA GLY A 36 -15.36 2.42 26.39
C GLY A 36 -14.10 3.05 26.99
N GLU A 37 -14.28 4.06 27.87
CA GLU A 37 -13.18 4.71 28.58
C GLU A 37 -12.34 3.72 29.42
N HIS A 38 -12.98 2.77 30.09
CA HIS A 38 -12.25 1.74 30.83
C HIS A 38 -11.38 0.88 29.91
N LEU A 39 -11.85 0.54 28.70
CA LEU A 39 -11.05 -0.20 27.72
C LEU A 39 -9.88 0.63 27.20
N TYR A 40 -10.12 1.91 26.93
CA TYR A 40 -9.07 2.85 26.52
C TYR A 40 -7.95 2.93 27.57
N LEU A 41 -8.31 3.06 28.86
CA LEU A 41 -7.35 3.06 29.98
C LEU A 41 -6.60 1.73 30.14
N LEU A 42 -7.16 0.62 29.67
CA LEU A 42 -6.50 -0.68 29.60
C LEU A 42 -5.62 -0.85 28.35
N SER A 43 -5.36 0.25 27.62
CA SER A 43 -4.59 0.23 26.36
C SER A 43 -5.20 -0.69 25.30
N ALA A 44 -6.54 -0.81 25.30
CA ALA A 44 -7.24 -1.46 24.20
C ALA A 44 -7.02 -0.67 22.90
N PRO A 45 -6.91 -1.34 21.75
CA PRO A 45 -6.88 -0.67 20.45
C PRO A 45 -8.10 0.25 20.26
N VAL A 46 -7.89 1.45 19.71
CA VAL A 46 -8.92 2.49 19.57
C VAL A 46 -10.13 1.96 18.79
N ASP A 47 -9.90 1.20 17.73
CA ASP A 47 -10.93 0.57 16.91
C ASP A 47 -11.79 -0.43 17.71
N VAL A 48 -11.21 -1.15 18.67
CA VAL A 48 -11.95 -2.01 19.60
C VAL A 48 -12.79 -1.19 20.58
N VAL A 49 -12.24 -0.08 21.08
CA VAL A 49 -12.95 0.86 21.97
C VAL A 49 -14.16 1.46 21.25
N GLU A 50 -13.98 1.93 20.02
CA GLU A 50 -15.05 2.50 19.19
C GLU A 50 -16.15 1.48 18.88
N ARG A 51 -15.78 0.28 18.42
CA ARG A 51 -16.76 -0.81 18.21
C ARG A 51 -17.51 -1.17 19.49
N TYR A 52 -16.84 -1.14 20.64
CA TYR A 52 -17.50 -1.42 21.91
C TYR A 52 -18.46 -0.28 22.31
N GLN A 53 -18.08 0.97 22.08
CA GLN A 53 -18.94 2.12 22.32
C GLN A 53 -20.19 2.07 21.42
N GLU A 54 -20.03 1.75 20.13
CA GLU A 54 -21.15 1.53 19.21
C GLU A 54 -22.09 0.42 19.71
N PHE A 55 -21.54 -0.69 20.23
CA PHE A 55 -22.33 -1.76 20.84
C PHE A 55 -23.10 -1.32 22.10
N LEU A 56 -22.52 -0.45 22.93
CA LEU A 56 -23.20 0.09 24.11
C LEU A 56 -24.39 0.98 23.71
N GLU A 57 -24.21 1.79 22.67
CA GLU A 57 -25.24 2.71 22.15
C GLU A 57 -26.33 1.97 21.36
N ASN A 58 -25.99 0.91 20.63
CA ASN A 58 -26.92 0.14 19.80
C ASN A 58 -27.15 -1.28 20.33
N SER A 59 -28.16 -1.41 21.20
CA SER A 59 -28.49 -2.65 21.92
C SER A 59 -28.91 -3.87 21.08
N GLN A 60 -29.14 -3.73 19.77
CA GLN A 60 -29.44 -4.85 18.85
C GLN A 60 -28.26 -5.19 17.91
N SER A 61 -27.07 -4.66 18.18
CA SER A 61 -25.94 -4.81 17.28
C SER A 61 -25.39 -6.26 17.25
N PRO A 62 -25.04 -6.80 16.07
CA PRO A 62 -24.33 -8.08 15.95
C PRO A 62 -22.96 -8.06 16.66
N LEU A 63 -22.51 -6.88 17.12
CA LEU A 63 -21.26 -6.69 17.86
C LEU A 63 -21.20 -7.40 19.22
N SER A 64 -22.31 -7.91 19.76
CA SER A 64 -22.32 -8.64 21.05
C SER A 64 -21.32 -9.80 21.15
N ILE A 65 -21.03 -10.46 20.01
CA ILE A 65 -20.10 -11.59 19.92
C ILE A 65 -18.64 -11.15 19.77
N HIS A 66 -18.38 -9.88 19.48
CA HIS A 66 -17.01 -9.37 19.37
C HIS A 66 -16.32 -9.43 20.72
N THR A 67 -14.99 -9.55 20.67
CA THR A 67 -14.16 -9.81 21.84
C THR A 67 -13.11 -8.74 22.01
N PHE A 68 -12.91 -8.33 23.25
CA PHE A 68 -11.73 -7.62 23.71
C PHE A 68 -10.73 -8.63 24.28
N ASN A 69 -9.46 -8.52 23.90
CA ASN A 69 -8.40 -9.33 24.47
C ASN A 69 -7.65 -8.51 25.54
N ASN A 70 -7.79 -8.91 26.79
CA ASN A 70 -7.06 -8.33 27.91
C ASN A 70 -5.66 -8.95 27.97
N CYS A 71 -4.68 -8.24 27.43
CA CYS A 71 -3.32 -8.73 27.26
C CYS A 71 -2.54 -8.78 28.58
N SER A 72 -1.77 -9.84 28.78
CA SER A 72 -0.79 -9.90 29.87
C SER A 72 0.43 -9.09 29.49
N GLU A 73 0.98 -8.30 30.42
CA GLU A 73 2.26 -7.62 30.20
C GLU A 73 3.37 -8.62 29.78
N PRO A 74 4.22 -8.33 28.78
CA PRO A 74 4.38 -7.09 28.01
C PRO A 74 3.65 -7.10 26.65
N TRP A 75 2.60 -7.90 26.51
CA TRP A 75 1.91 -8.11 25.23
C TRP A 75 0.87 -7.04 24.95
N PHE A 76 0.71 -6.67 23.68
CA PHE A 76 -0.24 -5.66 23.21
C PHE A 76 -0.74 -5.97 21.78
N GLY A 77 -1.72 -5.20 21.32
CA GLY A 77 -2.40 -5.37 20.02
C GLY A 77 -3.77 -6.05 20.15
N GLU A 78 -4.56 -6.03 19.08
CA GLU A 78 -5.94 -6.57 19.06
C GLU A 78 -6.04 -8.01 19.56
N TYR A 79 -5.04 -8.85 19.25
CA TYR A 79 -4.97 -10.27 19.63
C TYR A 79 -3.86 -10.55 20.65
N CYS A 80 -3.31 -9.52 21.31
CA CYS A 80 -2.13 -9.63 22.17
C CYS A 80 -0.93 -10.26 21.45
N GLN A 81 -0.77 -9.94 20.18
CA GLN A 81 0.18 -10.58 19.27
C GLN A 81 1.57 -9.93 19.28
N TYR A 82 1.68 -8.70 19.79
CA TYR A 82 2.92 -7.93 19.78
C TYR A 82 3.50 -7.85 21.18
N SER A 83 4.83 -7.80 21.27
CA SER A 83 5.57 -7.55 22.51
C SER A 83 6.94 -7.03 22.12
N PHE A 84 7.51 -6.15 22.94
CA PHE A 84 8.90 -5.75 22.76
C PHE A 84 9.82 -6.76 23.46
N SER A 85 10.88 -7.19 22.77
CA SER A 85 11.86 -8.13 23.32
C SER A 85 12.93 -7.48 24.20
N MET A 86 12.84 -6.17 24.42
CA MET A 86 13.81 -5.37 25.17
C MET A 86 13.23 -4.94 26.50
N SER A 87 13.99 -5.12 27.58
CA SER A 87 13.68 -4.60 28.91
C SER A 87 14.22 -3.18 29.07
N CYS A 88 13.72 -2.26 28.24
CA CYS A 88 14.12 -0.84 28.22
C CYS A 88 12.86 0.03 28.31
N THR A 89 13.03 1.34 28.49
CA THR A 89 11.89 2.28 28.43
C THR A 89 11.29 2.29 27.03
N PHE A 90 10.01 2.63 26.90
CA PHE A 90 9.35 2.73 25.59
C PHE A 90 10.11 3.64 24.62
N ASN A 91 10.61 4.79 25.09
CA ASN A 91 11.39 5.72 24.28
C ASN A 91 12.70 5.09 23.77
N GLU A 92 13.39 4.31 24.60
CA GLU A 92 14.61 3.60 24.18
C GLU A 92 14.28 2.49 23.18
N ILE A 93 13.18 1.76 23.38
CA ILE A 93 12.70 0.74 22.44
C ILE A 93 12.42 1.36 21.08
N VAL A 94 11.63 2.44 21.05
CA VAL A 94 11.31 3.21 19.85
C VAL A 94 12.57 3.72 19.16
N SER A 95 13.46 4.38 19.92
CA SER A 95 14.71 4.92 19.38
C SER A 95 15.63 3.81 18.84
N THR A 96 15.74 2.69 19.53
CA THR A 96 16.58 1.56 19.09
C THR A 96 15.99 0.91 17.85
N TYR A 97 14.68 0.68 17.82
CA TYR A 97 14.01 0.06 16.68
C TYR A 97 14.15 0.91 15.41
N PHE A 98 13.86 2.21 15.50
CA PHE A 98 13.97 3.10 14.34
C PHE A 98 15.42 3.38 13.93
N THR A 99 16.38 3.42 14.86
CA THR A 99 17.79 3.50 14.47
C THR A 99 18.24 2.23 13.74
N HIS A 100 17.90 1.03 14.21
CA HIS A 100 18.22 -0.21 13.49
C HIS A 100 17.58 -0.30 12.11
N LEU A 101 16.33 0.15 11.94
CA LEU A 101 15.67 0.24 10.63
C LEU A 101 16.43 1.15 9.65
N THR A 102 17.06 2.23 10.12
CA THR A 102 17.85 3.09 9.21
C THR A 102 19.12 2.41 8.68
N PHE A 103 19.72 1.49 9.44
CA PHE A 103 20.99 0.83 9.15
C PHE A 103 20.87 -0.55 8.46
N GLU A 104 19.76 -1.30 8.67
CA GLU A 104 19.62 -2.70 8.21
C GLU A 104 18.78 -2.92 6.94
N ILE A 105 18.35 -1.86 6.23
CA ILE A 105 17.64 -2.04 4.95
C ILE A 105 18.66 -2.46 3.88
N ASN A 106 18.97 -3.76 3.87
CA ASN A 106 18.98 -4.55 2.64
C ASN A 106 17.57 -4.44 2.02
N ASP A 107 17.45 -4.59 0.70
CA ASP A 107 16.25 -4.42 -0.14
C ASP A 107 15.00 -5.27 0.23
N SER A 108 14.69 -5.48 1.50
CA SER A 108 13.42 -6.05 1.93
C SER A 108 12.31 -5.09 1.53
N VAL A 109 11.56 -5.53 0.52
CA VAL A 109 10.36 -4.89 -0.02
C VAL A 109 9.47 -4.47 1.14
N TYR A 110 9.32 -3.16 1.33
CA TYR A 110 8.29 -2.61 2.19
C TYR A 110 6.93 -3.05 1.65
N ASN A 111 6.31 -4.04 2.30
CA ASN A 111 4.93 -4.42 2.04
C ASN A 111 4.05 -3.38 2.73
N GLY A 112 3.86 -2.23 2.09
CA GLY A 112 3.10 -1.11 2.65
C GLY A 112 1.70 -1.50 3.13
N ALA A 113 1.10 -0.63 3.95
CA ALA A 113 -0.22 -0.88 4.50
C ALA A 113 -1.31 -0.89 3.42
N CYS A 114 -2.25 -1.83 3.52
CA CYS A 114 -3.41 -1.91 2.65
C CYS A 114 -4.60 -1.18 3.27
N TYR A 115 -5.29 -0.36 2.49
CA TYR A 115 -6.59 0.18 2.87
C TYR A 115 -7.67 -0.89 2.71
N ILE A 116 -8.26 -1.30 3.83
CA ILE A 116 -9.20 -2.45 3.89
C ILE A 116 -10.67 -2.05 4.01
N PHE A 117 -10.96 -0.79 4.32
CA PHE A 117 -12.34 -0.33 4.57
C PHE A 117 -13.15 -0.16 3.28
N MET A 118 -12.49 -0.18 2.12
CA MET A 118 -13.13 -0.17 0.81
C MET A 118 -12.82 -1.46 0.06
N LYS A 119 -13.85 -2.08 -0.52
CA LYS A 119 -13.64 -3.21 -1.45
C LYS A 119 -13.12 -2.66 -2.77
N CYS A 120 -11.82 -2.82 -2.98
CA CYS A 120 -11.11 -2.41 -4.17
C CYS A 120 -10.44 -3.63 -4.83
N ASN A 121 -10.67 -3.81 -6.12
CA ASN A 121 -9.87 -4.70 -6.95
C ASN A 121 -8.68 -3.91 -7.50
N ARG A 122 -7.62 -3.77 -6.71
CA ARG A 122 -6.41 -3.02 -7.10
C ARG A 122 -5.62 -3.73 -8.21
N GLY A 123 -5.70 -5.06 -8.26
CA GLY A 123 -4.90 -5.90 -9.14
C GLY A 123 -4.50 -7.20 -8.46
N PRO A 124 -3.50 -7.91 -9.01
CA PRO A 124 -3.05 -9.18 -8.46
C PRO A 124 -2.28 -8.98 -7.14
N SER A 125 -2.43 -9.92 -6.22
CA SER A 125 -1.70 -9.97 -4.96
C SER A 125 -0.18 -9.97 -5.21
N PRO A 126 0.64 -9.27 -4.40
CA PRO A 126 0.30 -8.64 -3.11
C PRO A 126 -0.18 -7.18 -3.23
N SER A 127 -0.47 -6.70 -4.44
CA SER A 127 -0.94 -5.31 -4.64
C SER A 127 -2.26 -5.05 -3.94
N CYS A 128 -2.35 -3.90 -3.27
CA CYS A 128 -3.55 -3.46 -2.57
C CYS A 128 -3.65 -1.94 -2.58
N LEU A 129 -4.87 -1.43 -2.38
CA LEU A 129 -5.17 0.00 -2.38
C LEU A 129 -4.39 0.71 -1.27
N ASP A 130 -3.66 1.76 -1.62
CA ASP A 130 -3.15 2.72 -0.66
C ASP A 130 -4.27 3.69 -0.30
N TRP A 131 -4.37 4.08 0.96
CA TRP A 131 -5.44 4.98 1.37
C TRP A 131 -5.27 6.39 0.75
N ARG A 132 -4.03 6.76 0.36
CA ARG A 132 -3.74 7.98 -0.41
C ARG A 132 -4.23 7.88 -1.86
N GLU A 133 -4.54 6.71 -2.39
CA GLU A 133 -5.14 6.56 -3.72
C GLU A 133 -6.66 6.78 -3.70
N VAL A 134 -7.28 7.02 -2.53
CA VAL A 134 -8.71 7.33 -2.45
C VAL A 134 -8.95 8.81 -2.73
N CYS A 135 -9.90 9.10 -3.62
CA CYS A 135 -10.28 10.45 -4.03
C CYS A 135 -9.08 11.31 -4.47
N ASP A 136 -8.17 10.72 -5.24
CA ASP A 136 -6.98 11.36 -5.75
C ASP A 136 -7.09 11.77 -7.23
N ARG A 137 -8.29 11.57 -7.82
CA ARG A 137 -8.65 11.82 -9.22
C ARG A 137 -8.04 10.82 -10.20
N LYS A 138 -7.49 9.71 -9.71
CA LYS A 138 -6.96 8.61 -10.51
C LYS A 138 -7.70 7.34 -10.15
N ILE A 139 -8.25 6.68 -11.16
CA ILE A 139 -8.91 5.38 -10.97
C ILE A 139 -7.83 4.31 -10.81
N ASP A 140 -7.65 3.85 -9.57
CA ASP A 140 -6.76 2.78 -9.15
C ASP A 140 -7.52 1.47 -8.88
N CYS A 141 -8.81 1.53 -8.51
CA CYS A 141 -9.66 0.35 -8.35
C CYS A 141 -10.31 -0.11 -9.67
N LEU A 142 -9.99 -1.33 -10.10
CA LEU A 142 -10.51 -1.93 -11.35
C LEU A 142 -12.00 -2.26 -11.31
N ASN A 143 -12.64 -2.26 -10.14
CA ASN A 143 -14.08 -2.46 -9.97
C ASN A 143 -14.84 -1.13 -10.06
N ASP A 144 -14.91 -0.59 -11.28
CA ASP A 144 -15.68 0.61 -11.65
C ASP A 144 -15.19 1.92 -11.00
N GLY A 145 -13.89 2.02 -10.68
CA GLY A 145 -13.30 3.26 -10.15
C GLY A 145 -13.87 3.68 -8.80
N ARG A 146 -14.15 2.70 -7.94
CA ARG A 146 -14.82 2.90 -6.64
C ARG A 146 -14.11 3.87 -5.69
N ASP A 147 -12.79 3.93 -5.79
CA ASP A 147 -11.91 4.86 -5.10
C ASP A 147 -12.20 6.33 -5.42
N GLU A 148 -12.83 6.60 -6.56
CA GLU A 148 -13.13 7.96 -7.06
C GLU A 148 -14.64 8.29 -7.05
N ILE A 149 -15.47 7.46 -6.39
CA ILE A 149 -16.92 7.68 -6.28
C ILE A 149 -17.25 8.47 -5.01
N ASP A 150 -18.20 9.41 -5.13
CA ASP A 150 -18.73 10.24 -4.03
C ASP A 150 -17.69 11.13 -3.32
N CYS A 151 -16.57 11.43 -3.99
CA CYS A 151 -15.51 12.29 -3.46
C CYS A 151 -15.91 13.76 -3.28
N ASP A 152 -16.97 14.22 -3.96
CA ASP A 152 -17.49 15.60 -3.86
C ASP A 152 -17.86 16.00 -2.43
N GLN A 153 -18.16 15.02 -1.57
CA GLN A 153 -18.48 15.27 -0.16
C GLN A 153 -17.29 15.86 0.61
N LEU A 154 -16.05 15.49 0.24
CA LEU A 154 -14.84 16.07 0.81
C LEU A 154 -14.67 17.53 0.36
N ASP A 155 -14.91 17.81 -0.92
CA ASP A 155 -14.83 19.16 -1.49
C ASP A 155 -15.88 20.13 -0.92
N MET A 156 -17.02 19.60 -0.46
CA MET A 156 -18.10 20.38 0.17
C MET A 156 -17.99 20.45 1.70
N ASN A 157 -17.05 19.72 2.31
CA ASN A 157 -16.93 19.68 3.76
C ASN A 157 -16.54 21.05 4.34
N GLU A 158 -17.31 21.55 5.31
CA GLU A 158 -17.03 22.79 6.04
C GLU A 158 -16.51 22.45 7.44
N CYS A 159 -15.33 22.97 7.77
CA CYS A 159 -14.72 22.77 9.09
C CYS A 159 -15.36 23.69 10.14
N LYS A 160 -15.23 23.30 11.41
CA LYS A 160 -15.68 24.12 12.54
C LYS A 160 -14.79 25.36 12.72
N ASP A 161 -15.28 26.29 13.52
CA ASP A 161 -14.57 27.54 13.84
C ASP A 161 -13.21 27.33 14.53
N ASP A 162 -12.94 26.17 15.14
CA ASP A 162 -11.69 25.79 15.78
C ASP A 162 -10.80 24.88 14.92
N GLU A 163 -11.20 24.63 13.67
CA GLU A 163 -10.50 23.76 12.74
C GLU A 163 -9.92 24.55 11.54
N PHE A 164 -8.81 24.07 10.99
CA PHE A 164 -8.25 24.51 9.72
C PHE A 164 -8.68 23.54 8.62
N ARG A 165 -9.05 24.10 7.46
CA ARG A 165 -9.46 23.33 6.28
C ARG A 165 -8.28 23.14 5.33
N CYS A 166 -7.83 21.90 5.18
CA CYS A 166 -6.88 21.49 4.16
C CYS A 166 -7.42 21.76 2.74
N SER A 167 -6.56 21.85 1.74
CA SER A 167 -6.97 22.14 0.35
C SER A 167 -7.75 20.98 -0.29
N ASN A 168 -7.56 19.76 0.22
CA ASN A 168 -8.33 18.56 -0.11
C ASN A 168 -9.63 18.39 0.70
N GLY A 169 -10.03 19.39 1.50
CA GLY A 169 -11.32 19.42 2.21
C GLY A 169 -11.33 18.74 3.59
N PHE A 170 -10.23 18.13 4.02
CA PHE A 170 -10.09 17.61 5.38
C PHE A 170 -9.97 18.74 6.41
N CYS A 171 -10.37 18.45 7.64
CA CYS A 171 -10.34 19.39 8.75
C CYS A 171 -9.35 18.89 9.80
N ILE A 172 -8.41 19.75 10.19
CA ILE A 172 -7.46 19.50 11.29
C ILE A 172 -7.66 20.56 12.38
N PRO A 173 -7.30 20.30 13.64
CA PRO A 173 -7.27 21.33 14.68
C PRO A 173 -6.43 22.55 14.27
N LYS A 174 -6.88 23.78 14.61
CA LYS A 174 -6.12 25.01 14.25
C LYS A 174 -4.74 25.08 14.87
N GLU A 175 -4.50 24.39 15.97
CA GLU A 175 -3.20 24.33 16.63
C GLU A 175 -2.13 23.65 15.76
N LEU A 176 -2.55 22.81 14.81
CA LEU A 176 -1.70 22.08 13.86
C LEU A 176 -1.47 22.86 12.55
N PHE A 177 -1.94 24.11 12.46
CA PHE A 177 -1.73 24.91 11.27
C PHE A 177 -0.41 25.69 11.35
N ASN A 178 0.55 25.40 10.47
CA ASN A 178 1.91 25.97 10.48
C ASN A 178 2.63 25.71 11.81
N ASP A 179 2.50 24.49 12.36
CA ASP A 179 3.15 24.13 13.61
C ASP A 179 4.55 23.51 13.36
N ASP A 180 4.67 22.61 12.37
CA ASP A 180 5.90 21.94 11.98
C ASP A 180 5.96 21.63 10.48
N SER A 181 6.80 22.37 9.75
CA SER A 181 6.96 22.22 8.30
C SER A 181 7.45 20.84 7.86
N LEU A 182 8.05 20.05 8.76
CA LEU A 182 8.54 18.70 8.47
C LEU A 182 7.50 17.61 8.77
N ASN A 183 6.40 17.94 9.46
CA ASN A 183 5.37 17.01 9.88
C ASN A 183 3.98 17.55 9.51
N PRO A 184 3.64 17.63 8.21
CA PRO A 184 2.31 18.07 7.80
C PRO A 184 1.24 17.08 8.27
N ASP A 185 0.17 17.60 8.84
CA ASP A 185 -1.03 16.88 9.28
C ASP A 185 -2.07 16.78 8.17
N CYS A 186 -2.13 17.75 7.26
CA CYS A 186 -2.90 17.60 6.04
C CYS A 186 -2.24 16.59 5.10
N ILE A 187 -3.05 15.69 4.53
CA ILE A 187 -2.62 14.74 3.50
C ILE A 187 -1.99 15.44 2.29
N ASP A 188 -2.52 16.60 1.90
CA ASP A 188 -1.96 17.41 0.80
C ASP A 188 -0.86 18.39 1.26
N SER A 189 -0.51 18.36 2.56
CA SER A 189 0.47 19.22 3.21
C SER A 189 0.18 20.72 3.03
N SER A 190 -1.10 21.09 2.95
CA SER A 190 -1.55 22.47 2.73
C SER A 190 -1.66 23.32 4.00
N ASP A 191 -1.65 22.68 5.16
CA ASP A 191 -1.45 23.28 6.47
C ASP A 191 -0.08 23.94 6.61
N GLU A 192 0.94 23.30 6.03
CA GLU A 192 2.32 23.75 6.17
C GLU A 192 2.79 24.68 5.05
N LYS A 193 3.70 25.59 5.40
CA LYS A 193 4.44 26.37 4.40
C LYS A 193 5.35 25.45 3.62
N TYR A 194 5.42 25.66 2.30
CA TYR A 194 6.35 24.92 1.48
C TYR A 194 7.77 25.33 1.86
N ASP A 195 8.49 24.39 2.46
CA ASP A 195 9.87 24.59 2.84
C ASP A 195 10.78 23.97 1.77
N GLU A 196 11.47 24.82 1.01
CA GLU A 196 12.45 24.40 0.00
C GLU A 196 13.84 24.14 0.60
N THR A 197 13.97 24.09 1.93
CA THR A 197 15.25 23.76 2.57
C THR A 197 15.74 22.37 2.18
N GLU A 198 17.07 22.20 2.15
CA GLU A 198 17.70 20.89 1.94
C GLU A 198 17.22 19.86 2.97
N ASP A 199 16.92 20.31 4.20
CA ASP A 199 16.40 19.45 5.27
C ASP A 199 15.04 18.85 4.90
N TYR A 200 14.07 19.66 4.46
CA TYR A 200 12.74 19.19 4.03
C TYR A 200 12.83 18.16 2.89
N LEU A 201 13.64 18.46 1.87
CA LEU A 201 13.85 17.56 0.73
C LEU A 201 14.55 16.26 1.14
N SER A 202 15.49 16.33 2.09
CA SER A 202 16.20 15.16 2.60
C SER A 202 15.30 14.21 3.39
N VAL A 203 14.35 14.75 4.17
CA VAL A 203 13.38 13.96 4.93
C VAL A 203 12.45 13.21 3.96
N ARG A 204 11.85 13.93 3.00
CA ARG A 204 10.96 13.33 1.99
C ARG A 204 11.65 12.28 1.12
N GLN A 205 12.94 12.44 0.83
CA GLN A 205 13.70 11.45 0.06
C GLN A 205 13.99 10.15 0.83
N ASN A 206 13.90 10.17 2.17
CA ASN A 206 14.18 9.02 3.03
C ASN A 206 12.93 8.37 3.60
N CYS A 207 11.73 8.71 3.11
CA CYS A 207 10.47 8.15 3.59
C CYS A 207 10.37 6.62 3.44
N PHE A 208 11.11 6.02 2.50
CA PHE A 208 11.24 4.56 2.40
C PHE A 208 11.82 3.88 3.66
N LYS A 209 12.40 4.62 4.61
CA LYS A 209 12.91 4.13 5.89
C LYS A 209 12.15 4.65 7.10
N ASP A 210 11.14 5.46 6.89
CA ASP A 210 10.51 6.25 7.93
C ASP A 210 9.02 5.95 8.02
N PRO A 211 8.60 5.06 8.92
CA PRO A 211 7.19 4.67 9.06
C PRO A 211 6.41 5.64 9.97
N THR A 212 6.88 6.88 10.11
CA THR A 212 6.14 7.93 10.83
C THR A 212 5.06 8.54 9.95
N PHE A 213 4.08 9.18 10.59
CA PHE A 213 2.94 9.81 9.91
C PHE A 213 3.39 10.77 8.80
N ARG A 214 4.47 11.55 8.99
CA ARG A 214 4.99 12.48 7.96
C ARG A 214 5.39 11.84 6.62
N CYS A 215 5.57 10.52 6.59
CA CYS A 215 5.91 9.76 5.38
C CYS A 215 4.78 8.83 4.97
N GLU A 216 4.12 8.15 5.91
CA GLU A 216 3.02 7.25 5.55
C GLU A 216 1.77 8.00 5.06
N GLU A 217 1.57 9.26 5.48
CA GLU A 217 0.32 9.96 5.24
C GLU A 217 0.30 10.96 4.07
N PRO A 218 1.28 11.85 3.91
CA PRO A 218 1.10 12.96 3.00
C PRO A 218 1.39 12.55 1.55
N LYS A 219 0.56 13.03 0.64
CA LYS A 219 0.76 13.01 -0.81
C LYS A 219 1.84 14.01 -1.22
N CYS A 220 2.27 13.89 -2.47
CA CYS A 220 3.16 14.87 -3.07
C CYS A 220 2.45 16.19 -3.34
N ARG A 221 2.91 17.25 -2.68
CA ARG A 221 2.36 18.61 -2.83
C ARG A 221 2.50 19.17 -4.24
N ASN A 222 3.59 18.81 -4.93
CA ASN A 222 3.87 19.28 -6.29
C ASN A 222 3.37 18.25 -7.31
N GLU A 223 2.43 18.66 -8.16
CA GLU A 223 1.85 17.83 -9.24
C GLU A 223 2.90 17.26 -10.22
N ARG A 224 4.11 17.84 -10.26
CA ARG A 224 5.23 17.34 -11.08
C ARG A 224 6.04 16.23 -10.43
N MET A 225 5.83 15.99 -9.14
CA MET A 225 6.52 14.93 -8.40
C MET A 225 5.69 13.65 -8.45
N LEU A 226 6.33 12.55 -8.80
CA LEU A 226 5.77 11.22 -8.73
C LEU A 226 5.74 10.78 -7.26
N SER A 227 4.57 10.30 -6.81
CA SER A 227 4.45 9.58 -5.55
C SER A 227 5.02 8.19 -5.71
N CYS A 228 5.89 7.78 -4.78
CA CYS A 228 6.48 6.45 -4.75
C CYS A 228 5.66 5.44 -3.93
N GLY A 229 4.50 5.85 -3.41
CA GLY A 229 3.62 5.00 -2.59
C GLY A 229 4.19 4.62 -1.21
N ASN A 230 5.25 5.29 -0.77
CA ASN A 230 5.87 5.16 0.54
C ASN A 230 6.15 6.55 1.18
N GLY A 231 5.43 7.59 0.72
CA GLY A 231 5.64 8.98 1.17
C GLY A 231 6.74 9.75 0.44
N GLN A 232 7.64 9.02 -0.23
CA GLN A 232 8.68 9.65 -1.03
C GLN A 232 8.07 10.29 -2.28
N CYS A 233 8.49 11.52 -2.54
CA CYS A 233 8.16 12.26 -3.74
C CYS A 233 9.41 12.45 -4.57
N SER A 234 9.38 12.02 -5.83
CA SER A 234 10.54 12.07 -6.71
C SER A 234 10.17 12.57 -8.09
N MET A 235 11.04 13.35 -8.73
CA MET A 235 10.83 13.76 -10.12
C MET A 235 11.26 12.71 -11.15
N LEU A 236 12.09 11.73 -10.75
CA LEU A 236 12.76 10.83 -11.70
C LEU A 236 12.68 9.36 -11.30
N PHE A 237 12.96 9.02 -10.04
CA PHE A 237 13.10 7.63 -9.59
C PHE A 237 12.57 7.42 -8.17
N CYS A 238 11.84 6.34 -7.98
CA CYS A 238 11.35 5.91 -6.68
C CYS A 238 12.20 4.76 -6.15
N ARG A 239 12.63 4.83 -4.88
CA ARG A 239 13.20 3.68 -4.18
C ARG A 239 12.07 2.93 -3.51
N GLN A 240 12.01 1.60 -3.72
CA GLN A 240 10.98 0.73 -3.16
C GLN A 240 9.57 1.26 -3.46
N ASP A 241 9.32 1.42 -4.76
CA ASP A 241 8.07 1.96 -5.30
C ASP A 241 6.92 0.97 -5.09
N ARG A 242 5.85 1.38 -4.42
CA ARG A 242 4.64 0.55 -4.28
C ARG A 242 4.05 0.20 -5.65
N ASP A 243 4.19 1.07 -6.64
CA ASP A 243 3.76 0.78 -8.02
C ASP A 243 4.61 -0.31 -8.68
N SER A 244 5.86 -0.53 -8.22
CA SER A 244 6.66 -1.65 -8.73
C SER A 244 6.04 -2.98 -8.33
N ILE A 245 5.50 -3.10 -7.10
CA ILE A 245 4.80 -4.31 -6.65
C ILE A 245 3.62 -4.64 -7.58
N LEU A 246 2.84 -3.63 -7.98
CA LEU A 246 1.72 -3.83 -8.91
C LEU A 246 2.20 -4.24 -10.31
N LYS A 247 3.23 -3.57 -10.83
CA LYS A 247 3.84 -3.92 -12.12
C LYS A 247 4.35 -5.36 -12.07
N ASP A 248 5.08 -5.72 -11.02
CA ASP A 248 5.69 -7.02 -10.83
C ASP A 248 4.64 -8.12 -10.70
N ALA A 249 3.58 -7.89 -9.93
CA ALA A 249 2.48 -8.83 -9.78
C ALA A 249 1.76 -9.05 -11.12
N LYS A 250 1.47 -7.98 -11.89
CA LYS A 250 0.83 -8.08 -13.21
C LYS A 250 1.71 -8.77 -14.26
N LEU A 251 3.03 -8.57 -14.17
CA LEU A 251 4.01 -9.19 -15.06
C LEU A 251 4.37 -10.62 -14.64
N SER A 252 3.99 -11.07 -13.44
CA SER A 252 4.31 -12.38 -12.92
C SER A 252 3.82 -13.53 -13.82
N ARG A 253 4.55 -14.65 -13.79
CA ARG A 253 4.20 -15.85 -14.56
C ARG A 253 2.83 -16.41 -14.16
N ASN A 254 2.49 -16.34 -12.89
CA ASN A 254 1.25 -16.87 -12.33
C ASN A 254 0.01 -16.16 -12.90
N GLU A 255 0.12 -14.87 -13.22
CA GLU A 255 -0.97 -14.11 -13.82
C GLU A 255 -1.06 -14.31 -15.34
N ASN A 256 0.02 -14.72 -16.01
CA ASN A 256 0.09 -14.79 -17.48
C ASN A 256 0.10 -16.22 -18.02
N LEU A 257 -0.60 -17.16 -17.37
CA LEU A 257 -0.59 -18.59 -17.73
C LEU A 257 -1.16 -18.91 -19.12
N HIS A 258 -1.89 -17.98 -19.75
CA HIS A 258 -2.48 -18.12 -21.10
C HIS A 258 -1.43 -18.15 -22.22
N ILE A 259 -0.21 -17.66 -21.97
CA ILE A 259 0.93 -17.81 -22.87
C ILE A 259 1.91 -18.86 -22.36
N SER A 260 2.73 -19.42 -23.26
CA SER A 260 3.80 -20.36 -22.90
C SER A 260 4.85 -19.69 -22.01
N PHE A 261 5.58 -20.49 -21.22
CA PHE A 261 6.66 -19.98 -20.38
C PHE A 261 7.73 -19.28 -21.23
N GLU A 262 8.09 -19.87 -22.36
CA GLU A 262 9.08 -19.33 -23.29
C GLU A 262 8.63 -18.03 -23.94
N CYS A 263 7.33 -17.87 -24.22
CA CYS A 263 6.81 -16.61 -24.75
C CYS A 263 6.81 -15.51 -23.68
N TRP A 264 6.39 -15.86 -22.45
CA TRP A 264 6.40 -14.95 -21.30
C TRP A 264 7.81 -14.44 -20.98
N GLU A 265 8.79 -15.35 -20.94
CA GLU A 265 10.21 -15.03 -20.72
C GLU A 265 10.73 -14.00 -21.74
N ILE A 266 10.47 -14.24 -23.03
CA ILE A 266 10.85 -13.30 -24.09
C ILE A 266 10.23 -11.93 -23.83
N LEU A 267 8.94 -11.85 -23.54
CA LEU A 267 8.28 -10.57 -23.33
C LEU A 267 8.84 -9.83 -22.12
N ILE A 268 9.06 -10.51 -20.99
CA ILE A 268 9.66 -9.88 -19.81
C ILE A 268 11.05 -9.30 -20.14
N CYS A 269 11.90 -10.06 -20.83
CA CYS A 269 13.25 -9.61 -21.19
C CYS A 269 13.28 -8.37 -22.10
N TYR A 270 12.26 -8.18 -22.95
CA TYR A 270 12.28 -7.13 -23.98
C TYR A 270 11.27 -5.99 -23.75
N THR A 271 10.34 -6.13 -22.80
CA THR A 271 9.37 -5.08 -22.44
C THR A 271 9.76 -4.28 -21.20
N VAL A 272 10.62 -4.83 -20.34
CA VAL A 272 11.06 -4.19 -19.08
C VAL A 272 12.49 -3.68 -19.24
N THR A 273 12.65 -2.37 -19.40
CA THR A 273 13.98 -1.72 -19.41
C THR A 273 14.41 -1.36 -18.00
N ASP A 274 15.35 -2.12 -17.46
CA ASP A 274 16.21 -1.80 -16.31
C ASP A 274 15.55 -1.50 -14.94
N ILE A 275 16.16 -2.08 -13.89
CA ILE A 275 15.96 -1.90 -12.43
C ILE A 275 15.20 -3.02 -11.69
N THR A 276 14.21 -3.72 -12.26
CA THR A 276 13.54 -4.85 -11.56
C THR A 276 14.07 -6.25 -11.95
N LEU A 277 15.09 -6.32 -12.80
CA LEU A 277 15.67 -7.60 -13.25
C LEU A 277 16.25 -8.44 -12.11
N ASP A 278 16.78 -7.86 -11.03
CA ASP A 278 17.40 -8.63 -9.94
C ASP A 278 16.39 -9.51 -9.16
N TYR A 279 15.10 -9.15 -9.15
CA TYR A 279 14.08 -9.93 -8.42
C TYR A 279 13.42 -11.01 -9.30
N PHE A 280 13.34 -10.80 -10.62
CA PHE A 280 12.74 -11.75 -11.55
C PHE A 280 13.71 -12.82 -12.06
N LEU A 281 15.02 -12.53 -12.06
CA LEU A 281 16.03 -13.32 -12.76
C LEU A 281 16.93 -14.16 -11.86
N GLU A 282 16.41 -14.81 -10.81
CA GLU A 282 17.14 -15.97 -10.29
C GLU A 282 17.17 -17.12 -11.32
N ASN A 283 16.33 -17.10 -12.38
CA ASN A 283 16.23 -18.19 -13.35
C ASN A 283 16.00 -17.81 -14.83
N ALA A 284 15.80 -16.53 -15.20
CA ALA A 284 15.59 -16.17 -16.59
C ALA A 284 16.90 -15.63 -17.20
N GLU A 285 17.51 -16.42 -18.08
CA GLU A 285 18.62 -15.96 -18.90
C GLU A 285 18.03 -15.22 -20.10
N CYS A 286 18.03 -13.88 -20.07
CA CYS A 286 17.69 -13.10 -21.26
C CYS A 286 18.77 -13.33 -22.33
N VAL A 287 18.53 -14.30 -23.21
CA VAL A 287 19.48 -14.75 -24.24
C VAL A 287 19.68 -13.65 -25.29
N ASP A 288 20.96 -13.40 -25.60
CA ASP A 288 21.43 -12.31 -26.44
C ASP A 288 20.96 -12.39 -27.93
N ASP A 289 20.38 -11.26 -28.33
CA ASP A 289 19.91 -10.65 -29.59
C ASP A 289 19.80 -11.35 -30.96
N ASN A 290 20.47 -12.47 -31.27
CA ASN A 290 20.51 -12.93 -32.68
C ASN A 290 19.30 -13.76 -33.14
N GLU A 291 18.59 -14.42 -32.21
CA GLU A 291 17.45 -15.30 -32.55
C GLU A 291 16.13 -14.85 -31.91
N LYS A 292 16.10 -13.68 -31.26
CA LYS A 292 14.92 -13.18 -30.52
C LYS A 292 13.65 -13.15 -31.37
N GLU A 293 13.74 -12.66 -32.61
CA GLU A 293 12.59 -12.60 -33.51
C GLU A 293 12.07 -14.00 -33.88
N ASN A 294 12.96 -14.95 -34.11
CA ASN A 294 12.59 -16.31 -34.50
C ASN A 294 11.97 -17.05 -33.31
N ARG A 295 12.59 -16.94 -32.12
CA ARG A 295 12.03 -17.51 -30.88
C ARG A 295 10.65 -16.93 -30.58
N PHE A 296 10.45 -15.61 -30.73
CA PHE A 296 9.15 -14.99 -30.53
C PHE A 296 8.11 -15.53 -31.52
N ARG A 297 8.44 -15.62 -32.81
CA ARG A 297 7.55 -16.18 -33.85
C ARG A 297 7.16 -17.62 -33.58
N GLU A 298 8.09 -18.44 -33.11
CA GLU A 298 7.87 -19.87 -32.89
C GLU A 298 7.15 -20.18 -31.57
N LYS A 299 7.47 -19.44 -30.51
CA LYS A 299 7.03 -19.77 -29.14
C LYS A 299 5.79 -19.00 -28.69
N CYS A 300 5.51 -17.84 -29.30
CA CYS A 300 4.35 -17.04 -28.96
C CYS A 300 3.14 -17.31 -29.87
N PRO A 301 1.90 -17.17 -29.36
CA PRO A 301 0.69 -17.24 -30.17
C PRO A 301 0.65 -16.16 -31.26
N PHE A 302 -0.18 -16.37 -32.30
CA PHE A 302 -0.31 -15.41 -33.40
C PHE A 302 -0.72 -14.01 -32.94
N LEU A 303 -1.69 -13.93 -32.04
CA LEU A 303 -2.20 -12.70 -31.45
C LEU A 303 -2.58 -12.99 -29.99
N PHE A 304 -2.09 -12.20 -29.04
CA PHE A 304 -2.31 -12.45 -27.62
C PHE A 304 -2.13 -11.18 -26.77
N PHE A 305 -2.68 -11.22 -25.55
CA PHE A 305 -2.56 -10.16 -24.54
C PHE A 305 -1.30 -10.32 -23.69
N PHE A 306 -0.64 -9.22 -23.34
CA PHE A 306 0.42 -9.21 -22.34
C PHE A 306 0.52 -7.81 -21.72
N THR A 307 0.13 -7.59 -20.47
CA THR A 307 -0.42 -8.51 -19.44
C THR A 307 -1.85 -8.98 -19.74
N ILE A 308 -2.31 -10.09 -19.13
CA ILE A 308 -3.73 -10.50 -19.28
C ILE A 308 -4.70 -9.50 -18.65
N GLN A 309 -4.30 -8.94 -17.50
CA GLN A 309 -5.10 -7.94 -16.82
C GLN A 309 -4.99 -6.59 -17.54
N PRO A 310 -6.06 -5.78 -17.52
CA PRO A 310 -6.03 -4.45 -18.09
C PRO A 310 -5.00 -3.56 -17.37
N ILE A 311 -4.44 -2.63 -18.14
CA ILE A 311 -3.37 -1.74 -17.69
C ILE A 311 -3.93 -0.43 -17.20
N VAL A 312 -5.01 0.06 -17.84
CA VAL A 312 -5.66 1.33 -17.54
C VAL A 312 -7.18 1.13 -17.49
N LEU A 313 -7.81 1.66 -16.43
CA LEU A 313 -9.28 1.77 -16.28
C LEU A 313 -10.05 0.45 -16.45
N ASN A 314 -9.43 -0.70 -16.20
CA ASN A 314 -10.03 -2.02 -16.42
C ASN A 314 -10.47 -2.34 -17.87
N HIS A 315 -10.08 -1.50 -18.84
CA HIS A 315 -10.52 -1.66 -20.24
C HIS A 315 -9.39 -1.70 -21.24
N VAL A 316 -8.21 -1.15 -20.92
CA VAL A 316 -7.12 -1.04 -21.89
C VAL A 316 -6.19 -2.25 -21.82
N HIS A 317 -6.05 -2.94 -22.94
CA HIS A 317 -5.20 -4.12 -23.09
C HIS A 317 -4.11 -3.93 -24.13
N PHE A 318 -2.92 -4.44 -23.82
CA PHE A 318 -1.79 -4.49 -24.75
C PHE A 318 -1.78 -5.82 -25.50
N VAL A 319 -1.75 -5.73 -26.83
CA VAL A 319 -1.81 -6.89 -27.72
C VAL A 319 -0.54 -6.98 -28.55
N TYR A 320 -0.01 -8.19 -28.63
CA TYR A 320 1.18 -8.52 -29.40
C TYR A 320 0.85 -9.53 -30.49
N ALA A 321 1.53 -9.38 -31.63
CA ALA A 321 1.41 -10.29 -32.76
C ALA A 321 2.77 -10.89 -33.09
N ASN A 322 2.85 -12.22 -33.15
CA ASN A 322 4.13 -12.92 -33.33
C ASN A 322 4.77 -12.67 -34.71
N ASN A 323 3.98 -12.29 -35.72
CA ASN A 323 4.43 -12.04 -37.08
C ASN A 323 4.91 -10.58 -37.30
N LEU A 324 4.77 -9.70 -36.32
CA LEU A 324 5.13 -8.28 -36.41
C LEU A 324 6.45 -7.96 -35.67
N THR A 325 7.50 -8.76 -35.86
CA THR A 325 8.76 -8.63 -35.08
C THR A 325 9.62 -7.40 -35.42
N ASN A 326 9.22 -6.55 -36.38
CA ASN A 326 9.98 -5.37 -36.79
C ASN A 326 10.28 -4.39 -35.63
N ARG A 327 9.54 -4.48 -34.52
CA ARG A 327 9.71 -3.63 -33.33
C ARG A 327 10.80 -4.11 -32.36
N PHE A 328 11.36 -5.32 -32.50
CA PHE A 328 12.53 -5.77 -31.72
C PHE A 328 13.84 -5.04 -32.08
N LYS A 329 13.81 -4.15 -33.07
CA LYS A 329 14.92 -3.25 -33.45
C LYS A 329 14.97 -1.97 -32.62
N GLN A 330 13.97 -1.75 -31.75
CA GLN A 330 13.95 -0.67 -30.78
C GLN A 330 14.39 -1.25 -29.42
N ASP A 331 15.07 -0.46 -28.59
CA ASP A 331 15.53 -0.88 -27.26
C ASP A 331 14.36 -1.27 -26.31
N ILE A 332 13.12 -0.93 -26.70
CA ILE A 332 11.89 -1.23 -25.95
C ILE A 332 10.88 -1.92 -26.87
N PHE A 333 10.44 -3.12 -26.50
CA PHE A 333 9.39 -3.83 -27.23
C PHE A 333 8.01 -3.30 -26.84
N VAL A 334 7.45 -2.42 -27.66
CA VAL A 334 6.14 -1.81 -27.44
C VAL A 334 4.99 -2.66 -28.01
N PRO A 335 3.77 -2.60 -27.45
CA PRO A 335 2.62 -3.34 -27.96
C PRO A 335 2.29 -3.00 -29.42
N HIS A 336 1.82 -4.00 -30.16
CA HIS A 336 1.43 -3.82 -31.57
C HIS A 336 0.07 -3.14 -31.70
N TYR A 337 -0.84 -3.48 -30.80
CA TYR A 337 -2.16 -2.88 -30.70
C TYR A 337 -2.48 -2.55 -29.25
N ILE A 338 -3.25 -1.49 -29.10
CA ILE A 338 -3.90 -1.11 -27.84
C ILE A 338 -5.39 -1.35 -28.08
N CYS A 339 -5.97 -2.28 -27.34
CA CYS A 339 -7.37 -2.65 -27.45
C CYS A 339 -8.13 -2.13 -26.23
N TYR A 340 -9.41 -1.83 -26.42
CA TYR A 340 -10.33 -1.45 -25.36
C TYR A 340 -11.60 -2.30 -25.45
N ASP A 341 -12.22 -2.59 -24.30
CA ASP A 341 -13.52 -3.26 -24.27
C ASP A 341 -14.58 -2.41 -24.99
N GLN A 342 -15.49 -3.06 -25.73
CA GLN A 342 -16.68 -2.38 -26.23
C GLN A 342 -17.69 -2.24 -25.08
N GLU A 343 -18.07 -1.00 -24.77
CA GLU A 343 -19.18 -0.66 -23.85
C GLU A 343 -20.51 -1.29 -24.26
#